data_AF-A0A1G1Q965-F1
#
_entry.id   AF-A0A1G1Q965-F1
#
_cell.length_a   1.000
_cell.length_b   1.000
_cell.length_c   1.000
_cell.angle_alpha   90.00
_cell.angle_beta   90.00
_cell.angle_gamma   90.00
#
_symmetry.space_group_name_H-M   'P 1'
#
loop_
_entity.id
_entity.type
_entity.pdbx_description
1 polymer ?
#
loop_
_entity_poly.entity_id
_entity_poly.type
_entity_poly.pdbx_seq_one_letter_code
_entity_poly.pdbx_strand_id
1 'polypeptide(L)'
;MFKHKLVEVPSAAFNFCRITVAILVWISFFFRSKEMVLFIFLIFLFSAILKIRKAPMVFLYTNTINKIKKSKDIILDEYALAFAHSLGAIFSFIALICFYFFNPKAGWMIIFLLALLKTSGACGFCSALKLYGCMSSNNCCSFIKGKKND
;
A
#
# COMPACT_ATOMS: atom_id res chain seq x y z
N MET A 1 16.01 15.62 5.35
CA MET A 1 15.05 15.93 6.42
C MET A 1 13.65 15.62 5.91
N PHE A 2 13.09 14.46 6.25
CA PHE A 2 11.74 14.10 5.83
C PHE A 2 10.73 14.95 6.63
N LYS A 3 9.95 15.80 5.97
CA LYS A 3 8.86 16.54 6.61
C LYS A 3 7.73 15.56 6.89
N HIS A 4 7.50 15.19 8.13
CA HIS A 4 6.30 14.43 8.51
C HIS A 4 5.07 15.31 8.29
N LYS A 5 4.14 14.88 7.43
CA LYS A 5 2.86 15.57 7.22
C LYS A 5 1.74 14.64 7.64
N LEU A 6 1.23 14.92 8.84
CA LEU A 6 0.16 14.16 9.45
C LEU A 6 -1.18 14.60 8.84
N VAL A 7 -1.99 13.61 8.43
CA VAL A 7 -3.31 13.83 7.87
C VAL A 7 -4.28 12.90 8.59
N GLU A 8 -5.40 13.46 9.03
CA GLU A 8 -6.51 12.69 9.60
C GLU A 8 -7.32 12.07 8.47
N VAL A 9 -7.46 10.75 8.50
CA VAL A 9 -8.24 9.97 7.54
C VAL A 9 -9.11 9.00 8.33
N PRO A 10 -10.37 8.77 7.93
CA PRO A 10 -11.21 7.75 8.56
C PRO A 10 -10.56 6.37 8.48
N SER A 11 -10.40 5.69 9.63
CA SER A 11 -9.74 4.39 9.71
C SER A 11 -10.35 3.34 8.78
N ALA A 12 -11.68 3.34 8.66
CA ALA A 12 -12.39 2.44 7.76
C ALA A 12 -12.09 2.69 6.28
N ALA A 13 -11.92 3.95 5.86
CA ALA A 13 -11.56 4.29 4.48
C ALA A 13 -10.16 3.77 4.13
N PHE A 14 -9.24 3.89 5.09
CA PHE A 14 -7.88 3.40 4.95
C PHE A 14 -7.82 1.87 4.88
N ASN A 15 -8.55 1.17 5.74
CA ASN A 15 -8.63 -0.29 5.72
C ASN A 15 -9.33 -0.81 4.45
N PHE A 16 -10.38 -0.14 4.00
CA PHE A 16 -11.04 -0.46 2.74
C PHE A 16 -10.05 -0.40 1.57
N CYS A 17 -9.25 0.68 1.45
CA CYS A 17 -8.23 0.79 0.42
C CYS A 17 -7.22 -0.37 0.47
N ARG A 18 -6.70 -0.70 1.66
CA ARG A 18 -5.72 -1.79 1.84
C ARG A 18 -6.29 -3.15 1.44
N ILE A 19 -7.49 -3.46 1.93
CA ILE A 19 -8.15 -4.74 1.69
C ILE A 19 -8.52 -4.88 0.22
N THR A 20 -9.16 -3.86 -0.37
CA THR A 20 -9.57 -3.88 -1.77
C THR A 20 -8.37 -4.06 -2.71
N VAL A 21 -7.28 -3.35 -2.47
CA VAL A 21 -6.06 -3.51 -3.28
C VAL A 21 -5.44 -4.90 -3.11
N ALA A 22 -5.39 -5.44 -1.89
CA ALA A 22 -4.89 -6.80 -1.66
C ALA A 22 -5.74 -7.85 -2.40
N ILE A 23 -7.07 -7.71 -2.34
CA ILE A 23 -8.01 -8.57 -3.06
C ILE A 23 -7.80 -8.47 -4.57
N LEU A 24 -7.70 -7.26 -5.12
CA LEU A 24 -7.47 -7.05 -6.55
C LEU A 24 -6.18 -7.74 -7.02
N VAL A 25 -5.09 -7.63 -6.24
CA VAL A 25 -3.82 -8.30 -6.55
C VAL A 25 -3.99 -9.83 -6.55
N TRP A 26 -4.67 -10.40 -5.55
CA TRP A 26 -4.96 -11.84 -5.52
C TRP A 26 -5.81 -12.28 -6.71
N ILE A 27 -6.87 -11.54 -7.04
CA ILE A 27 -7.72 -11.82 -8.20
C ILE A 27 -6.86 -11.81 -9.47
N SER A 28 -6.03 -10.78 -9.67
CA SER A 28 -5.14 -10.71 -10.84
C SER A 28 -4.20 -11.92 -10.94
N PHE A 29 -3.70 -12.41 -9.81
CA PHE A 29 -2.81 -13.56 -9.73
C PHE A 29 -3.54 -14.87 -10.07
N PHE A 30 -4.74 -15.10 -9.52
CA PHE A 30 -5.53 -16.30 -9.77
C PHE A 30 -6.03 -16.37 -11.22
N PHE A 31 -6.57 -15.27 -11.74
CA PHE A 31 -7.06 -15.20 -13.12
C PHE A 31 -5.95 -15.06 -14.16
N ARG A 32 -4.70 -14.86 -13.72
CA ARG A 32 -3.53 -14.66 -14.58
C ARG A 32 -3.76 -13.56 -15.64
N SER A 33 -4.50 -12.52 -15.28
CA SER A 33 -4.83 -11.40 -16.19
C SER A 33 -3.77 -10.29 -16.11
N LYS A 34 -3.05 -10.07 -17.21
CA LYS A 34 -2.06 -8.98 -17.34
C LYS A 34 -2.72 -7.60 -17.29
N GLU A 35 -3.93 -7.49 -17.84
CA GLU A 35 -4.72 -6.26 -17.87
C GLU A 35 -5.11 -5.81 -16.46
N MET A 36 -5.48 -6.76 -15.59
CA MET A 36 -5.73 -6.45 -14.17
C MET A 36 -4.48 -5.93 -13.46
N VAL A 37 -3.30 -6.49 -13.77
CA VAL A 37 -2.04 -6.00 -13.19
C VAL A 37 -1.75 -4.57 -13.65
N LEU A 38 -2.01 -4.26 -14.93
CA LEU A 38 -1.88 -2.89 -15.44
C LEU A 38 -2.82 -1.93 -14.71
N PHE A 39 -4.08 -2.32 -14.48
CA PHE A 39 -5.04 -1.52 -13.73
C PHE A 39 -4.58 -1.27 -12.28
N ILE A 40 -4.05 -2.31 -11.62
CA ILE A 40 -3.49 -2.21 -10.26
C ILE A 40 -2.27 -1.27 -10.23
N PHE A 41 -1.38 -1.37 -11.22
CA PHE A 41 -0.24 -0.45 -11.37
C PHE A 41 -0.71 1.00 -11.46
N LEU A 42 -1.73 1.28 -12.28
CA LEU A 42 -2.30 2.62 -12.39
C LEU A 42 -2.89 3.10 -11.06
N ILE A 43 -3.61 2.25 -10.32
CA ILE A 43 -4.11 2.58 -8.98
C ILE A 43 -2.95 2.99 -8.06
N PHE A 44 -1.86 2.22 -8.04
CA PHE A 44 -0.70 2.54 -7.22
C PHE A 44 -0.02 3.83 -7.66
N LEU A 45 0.17 4.01 -8.96
CA LEU A 45 0.81 5.19 -9.53
C LEU A 45 0.02 6.46 -9.23
N PHE A 46 -1.29 6.45 -9.48
CA PHE A 46 -2.17 7.57 -9.14
C PHE A 46 -2.21 7.83 -7.65
N SER A 47 -2.23 6.79 -6.81
CA SER A 47 -2.21 6.96 -5.35
C SER A 47 -0.88 7.55 -4.84
N ALA A 48 0.23 7.21 -5.49
CA ALA A 48 1.55 7.77 -5.18
C ALA A 48 1.66 9.24 -5.63
N ILE A 49 1.10 9.60 -6.79
CA ILE A 49 1.18 10.95 -7.37
C ILE A 49 0.18 11.92 -6.71
N LEU A 50 -1.09 11.53 -6.61
CA LEU A 50 -2.19 12.43 -6.22
C LEU A 50 -2.20 12.81 -4.74
N LYS A 51 -1.33 12.19 -3.93
CA LYS A 51 -1.29 12.31 -2.47
C LYS A 51 -2.60 11.86 -1.81
N ILE A 52 -2.52 11.34 -0.60
CA ILE A 52 -3.60 10.55 0.03
C ILE A 52 -4.91 11.31 0.20
N ARG A 53 -4.84 12.65 0.34
CA ARG A 53 -6.03 13.50 0.43
C ARG A 53 -6.98 13.37 -0.77
N LYS A 54 -6.47 12.96 -1.95
CA LYS A 54 -7.25 12.72 -3.16
C LYS A 54 -7.15 11.29 -3.65
N ALA A 55 -6.72 10.34 -2.82
CA ALA A 55 -6.61 8.95 -3.24
C ALA A 55 -8.00 8.46 -3.71
N PRO A 56 -8.11 7.88 -4.92
CA PRO A 56 -9.41 7.58 -5.55
C PRO A 56 -10.26 6.64 -4.69
N MET A 57 -9.63 5.73 -3.95
CA MET A 57 -10.30 4.83 -3.01
C MET A 57 -10.82 5.53 -1.74
N VAL A 58 -10.09 6.52 -1.21
CA VAL A 58 -10.54 7.31 -0.05
C VAL A 58 -11.70 8.21 -0.47
N PHE A 59 -11.63 8.81 -1.65
CA PHE A 59 -12.72 9.58 -2.22
C PHE A 59 -13.97 8.72 -2.44
N LEU A 60 -13.83 7.53 -3.04
CA LEU A 60 -14.92 6.58 -3.23
C LEU A 60 -15.57 6.21 -1.89
N TYR A 61 -14.78 5.81 -0.89
CA TYR A 61 -15.29 5.44 0.43
C TYR A 61 -15.98 6.62 1.14
N THR A 62 -15.40 7.82 1.07
CA THR A 62 -15.97 9.03 1.69
C THR A 62 -17.31 9.38 1.08
N ASN A 63 -17.47 9.18 -0.23
CA ASN A 63 -18.70 9.56 -0.93
C ASN A 63 -19.80 8.48 -0.87
N THR A 64 -19.44 7.21 -0.67
CA THR A 64 -20.40 6.09 -0.54
C THR A 64 -20.63 5.66 0.91
N ILE A 65 -19.63 5.09 1.58
CA ILE A 65 -19.80 4.37 2.85
C ILE A 65 -19.78 5.31 4.06
N ASN A 66 -19.03 6.42 4.00
CA ASN A 66 -18.91 7.35 5.14
C ASN A 66 -20.22 8.11 5.44
N LYS A 67 -21.19 8.13 4.51
CA LYS A 67 -22.54 8.64 4.76
C LYS A 67 -23.37 7.73 5.67
N ILE A 68 -23.05 6.44 5.73
CA ILE A 68 -23.83 5.42 6.43
C ILE A 68 -23.22 5.11 7.81
N LYS A 69 -21.89 5.15 7.95
CA LYS A 69 -21.21 4.85 9.21
C LYS A 69 -19.95 5.71 9.38
N LYS A 70 -20.00 6.69 10.29
CA LYS A 70 -18.84 7.49 10.69
C LYS A 70 -17.82 6.58 11.40
N SER A 71 -16.62 6.51 10.85
CA SER A 71 -15.48 5.83 11.47
C SER A 71 -14.68 6.82 12.31
N LYS A 72 -13.98 6.33 13.34
CA LYS A 72 -12.96 7.12 14.04
C LYS A 72 -11.86 7.52 13.05
N ASP A 73 -11.42 8.76 13.15
CA ASP A 73 -10.28 9.27 12.40
C ASP A 73 -8.99 8.74 13.01
N ILE A 74 -8.03 8.42 12.14
CA ILE A 74 -6.68 8.03 12.53
C ILE A 74 -5.70 8.98 11.87
N ILE A 75 -4.65 9.31 12.61
CA ILE A 75 -3.57 10.16 12.14
C ILE A 75 -2.60 9.28 11.35
N LEU A 76 -2.43 9.57 10.06
CA LEU A 76 -1.46 8.91 9.19
C LEU A 76 -0.45 9.89 8.63
N ASP A 77 0.77 9.41 8.42
CA ASP A 77 1.78 10.15 7.67
C ASP A 77 1.52 9.99 6.17
N GLU A 78 1.27 11.13 5.51
CA GLU A 78 1.04 11.22 4.07
C GLU A 78 2.21 10.64 3.26
N TYR A 79 3.45 10.86 3.72
CA TYR A 79 4.64 10.40 3.00
C TYR A 79 4.86 8.90 3.17
N ALA A 80 4.60 8.35 4.36
CA ALA A 80 4.76 6.93 4.62
C ALA A 80 3.79 6.10 3.76
N LEU A 81 2.56 6.58 3.61
CA LEU A 81 1.56 5.91 2.79
C LEU A 81 1.83 6.12 1.29
N ALA A 82 2.26 7.32 0.86
CA ALA A 82 2.72 7.53 -0.53
C ALA A 82 3.89 6.58 -0.87
N PHE A 83 4.85 6.41 0.03
CA PHE A 83 5.95 5.46 -0.11
C PHE A 83 5.46 4.02 -0.28
N ALA A 84 4.49 3.58 0.52
CA ALA A 84 3.90 2.25 0.40
C ALA A 84 3.17 2.00 -0.94
N HIS A 85 2.54 3.04 -1.50
CA HIS A 85 1.95 2.98 -2.84
C HIS A 85 3.02 3.01 -3.94
N SER A 86 4.06 3.85 -3.81
CA SER A 86 5.20 3.89 -4.73
C SER A 86 5.92 2.54 -4.81
N LEU A 87 6.14 1.89 -3.66
CA LEU A 87 6.73 0.54 -3.62
C LEU A 87 5.84 -0.45 -4.40
N GLY A 88 4.53 -0.38 -4.18
CA GLY A 88 3.56 -1.19 -4.94
C GLY A 88 3.63 -0.93 -6.45
N ALA A 89 3.71 0.34 -6.85
CA ALA A 89 3.85 0.74 -8.24
C ALA A 89 5.12 0.16 -8.87
N ILE A 90 6.27 0.27 -8.18
CA ILE A 90 7.56 -0.28 -8.64
C ILE A 90 7.45 -1.80 -8.85
N PHE A 91 6.96 -2.55 -7.87
CA PHE A 91 6.82 -4.00 -8.00
C PHE A 91 5.88 -4.39 -9.17
N SER A 92 4.75 -3.71 -9.30
CA SER A 92 3.81 -3.95 -10.41
C SER A 92 4.39 -3.55 -11.77
N PHE A 93 5.20 -2.50 -11.84
CA PHE A 93 5.89 -2.07 -13.06
C PHE A 93 6.95 -3.08 -13.49
N ILE A 94 7.78 -3.55 -12.55
CA ILE A 94 8.76 -4.61 -12.83
C ILE A 94 8.04 -5.88 -13.30
N ALA A 95 6.92 -6.24 -12.67
CA ALA A 95 6.12 -7.39 -13.11
C ALA A 95 5.59 -7.21 -14.55
N LEU A 96 5.10 -6.03 -14.91
CA LEU A 96 4.68 -5.71 -16.29
C LEU A 96 5.85 -5.84 -17.26
N ILE A 97 7.01 -5.27 -16.94
CA ILE A 97 8.23 -5.44 -17.76
C ILE A 97 8.54 -6.93 -17.96
N CYS A 98 8.50 -7.73 -16.89
CA CYS A 98 8.72 -9.17 -17.00
C CYS A 98 7.66 -9.87 -17.88
N PHE A 99 6.39 -9.44 -17.84
CA PHE A 99 5.31 -10.01 -18.65
C PHE A 99 5.45 -9.74 -20.15
N TYR A 100 6.04 -8.61 -20.53
CA TYR A 100 6.15 -8.19 -21.93
C TYR A 100 7.54 -8.44 -22.55
N PHE A 101 8.62 -8.36 -21.77
CA PHE A 101 10.00 -8.36 -22.32
C PHE A 101 10.86 -9.56 -21.93
N PHE A 102 10.59 -10.26 -20.82
CA PHE A 102 11.50 -11.30 -20.31
C PHE A 102 10.85 -12.67 -20.19
N ASN A 103 10.08 -12.89 -19.11
CA ASN A 103 9.48 -14.17 -18.82
C ASN A 103 8.19 -13.98 -18.01
N PRO A 104 7.05 -14.47 -18.51
CA PRO A 104 5.78 -14.30 -17.81
C PRO A 104 5.75 -14.99 -16.45
N LYS A 105 6.52 -16.07 -16.24
CA LYS A 105 6.60 -16.76 -14.93
C LYS A 105 7.22 -15.86 -13.86
N ALA A 106 8.28 -15.12 -14.21
CA ALA A 106 8.92 -14.18 -13.29
C ALA A 106 7.97 -13.04 -12.90
N GLY A 107 7.21 -12.50 -13.86
CA GLY A 107 6.20 -11.48 -13.58
C GLY A 107 5.15 -11.96 -12.58
N TRP A 108 4.66 -13.20 -12.73
CA TRP A 108 3.70 -13.77 -11.77
C TRP A 108 4.30 -14.05 -10.40
N MET A 109 5.58 -14.42 -10.31
CA MET A 109 6.28 -14.58 -9.04
C MET A 109 6.37 -13.24 -8.28
N ILE A 110 6.64 -12.15 -9.00
CA ILE A 110 6.65 -10.80 -8.42
C ILE A 110 5.25 -10.39 -7.95
N ILE A 111 4.21 -10.66 -8.74
CA ILE A 111 2.82 -10.37 -8.34
C ILE A 111 2.40 -11.18 -7.11
N PHE A 112 2.82 -12.45 -7.02
CA PHE A 112 2.59 -13.26 -5.82
C PHE A 112 3.27 -12.67 -4.59
N LEU A 113 4.54 -12.25 -4.70
CA LEU A 113 5.25 -11.56 -3.62
C LEU A 113 4.55 -10.27 -3.22
N LEU A 114 4.10 -9.47 -4.20
CA LEU A 114 3.33 -8.25 -3.95
C LEU A 114 2.01 -8.55 -3.24
N ALA A 115 1.31 -9.64 -3.60
CA ALA A 115 0.08 -10.08 -2.94
C ALA A 115 0.32 -10.38 -1.46
N LEU A 116 1.40 -11.10 -1.13
CA LEU A 116 1.79 -11.39 0.24
C LEU A 116 2.10 -10.11 1.02
N LEU A 117 2.89 -9.19 0.45
CA LEU A 117 3.22 -7.89 1.07
C LEU A 117 1.97 -7.03 1.30
N LYS A 118 1.00 -7.03 0.38
CA LYS A 118 -0.25 -6.29 0.55
C LYS A 118 -1.17 -6.96 1.57
N THR A 119 -1.14 -8.28 1.67
CA THR A 119 -1.91 -9.04 2.67
C THR A 119 -1.36 -8.82 4.08
N SER A 120 -0.04 -8.89 4.28
CA SER A 120 0.58 -8.55 5.57
C SER A 120 0.28 -7.10 5.94
N GLY A 121 0.31 -6.21 4.94
CA GLY A 121 -0.23 -4.88 5.01
C GLY A 121 -1.65 -4.87 5.53
N ALA A 122 -2.62 -5.52 4.90
CA ALA A 122 -4.02 -5.52 5.33
C ALA A 122 -4.24 -6.04 6.76
N CYS A 123 -3.47 -7.04 7.20
CA CYS A 123 -3.53 -7.61 8.55
C CYS A 123 -2.95 -6.71 9.66
N GLY A 124 -2.53 -5.47 9.36
CA GLY A 124 -2.01 -4.53 10.35
C GLY A 124 -0.49 -4.57 10.51
N PHE A 125 0.20 -5.52 9.89
CA PHE A 125 1.66 -5.53 9.78
C PHE A 125 2.09 -4.57 8.68
N CYS A 126 2.00 -3.27 8.95
CA CYS A 126 2.46 -2.25 8.01
C CYS A 126 3.99 -2.16 8.04
N SER A 127 4.66 -3.14 7.42
CA SER A 127 6.12 -3.21 7.33
C SER A 127 6.72 -1.96 6.68
N ALA A 128 6.00 -1.32 5.76
CA ALA A 128 6.43 -0.08 5.10
C ALA A 128 6.48 1.13 6.06
N LEU A 129 5.55 1.24 7.01
CA LEU A 129 5.57 2.30 8.02
C LEU A 129 6.73 2.09 9.02
N LYS A 130 7.00 0.84 9.38
CA LYS A 130 8.18 0.48 10.18
C LYS A 130 9.48 0.76 9.43
N LEU A 131 9.56 0.40 8.14
CA LEU A 131 10.72 0.66 7.28
C LEU A 131 10.93 2.16 7.09
N TYR A 132 9.85 2.92 6.89
CA TYR A 132 9.90 4.39 6.78
C TYR A 132 10.37 5.03 8.09
N GLY A 133 9.89 4.58 9.25
CA GLY A 133 10.40 5.03 10.55
C GLY A 133 11.88 4.72 10.76
N CYS A 134 12.33 3.55 10.28
CA CYS A 134 13.73 3.11 10.28
C CYS A 134 14.61 3.95 9.34
N MET A 135 14.09 4.37 8.19
CA MET A 135 14.82 5.20 7.23
C MET A 135 14.79 6.70 7.58
N SER A 136 13.74 7.15 8.27
CA SER A 136 13.53 8.55 8.67
C SER A 136 14.21 8.89 10.00
N SER A 137 14.33 7.93 10.92
CA SER A 137 15.18 8.04 12.10
C SER A 137 16.47 7.28 11.81
N ASN A 138 17.65 7.90 11.92
CA ASN A 138 18.96 7.24 11.68
C ASN A 138 19.27 6.03 12.63
N ASN A 139 18.28 5.47 13.32
CA ASN A 139 18.39 4.47 14.38
C ASN A 139 17.70 3.14 14.00
N CYS A 140 17.93 2.65 12.79
CA CYS A 140 17.39 1.36 12.32
C CYS A 140 17.69 0.15 13.23
N CYS A 141 18.70 0.24 14.11
CA CYS A 141 19.23 -0.89 14.88
C CYS A 141 18.90 -0.91 16.39
N SER A 142 18.12 0.02 16.96
CA SER A 142 17.82 -0.03 18.41
C SER A 142 16.63 -0.93 18.79
N PHE A 143 15.81 -1.38 17.83
CA PHE A 143 14.62 -2.21 18.12
C PHE A 143 14.93 -3.66 18.55
N ILE A 144 16.20 -4.08 18.48
CA ILE A 144 16.67 -5.34 19.09
C ILE A 144 16.99 -5.16 20.58
N LYS A 145 17.13 -3.92 21.09
CA LYS A 145 17.34 -3.65 22.52
C LYS A 145 16.05 -3.16 23.18
N GLY A 146 15.36 -4.09 23.84
CA GLY A 146 14.57 -3.75 25.02
C GLY A 146 13.06 -3.67 24.82
N LYS A 147 12.43 -4.83 24.58
CA LYS A 147 11.18 -5.14 25.28
C LYS A 147 11.54 -5.25 26.77
N LYS A 148 11.37 -4.17 27.54
CA LYS A 148 11.24 -4.27 28.99
C LYS A 148 9.86 -3.74 29.34
N ASN A 149 9.02 -4.66 29.82
CA ASN A 149 7.78 -4.35 30.49
C ASN A 149 8.06 -3.32 31.57
N ASP A 150 7.21 -2.30 31.67
CA ASP A 150 6.55 -1.87 32.91
C ASP A 150 5.21 -1.25 32.52
#